data_AF-A0A7C5YAD1-F1
#
_entry.id   AF-A0A7C5YAD1-F1
#
_cell.length_a   1.000
_cell.length_b   1.000
_cell.length_c   1.000
_cell.angle_alpha   90.00
_cell.angle_beta   90.00
_cell.angle_gamma   90.00
#
_symmetry.space_group_name_H-M   'P 1'
#
loop_
_entity.id
_entity.type
_entity.pdbx_description
1 polymer ?
#
loop_
_entity_poly.entity_id
_entity_poly.type
_entity_poly.pdbx_seq_one_letter_code
_entity_poly.pdbx_strand_id
1 'polypeptide(L)'
;MDKLFPVIEVGSLNKAPFRVKDRERAVHEAVEWGRRLGVDNYEKLVHLLKEKGPDDREIIDWACFYGLRFFESAGLDVIYDGEQRRIEMYEHPLQYIEGFEFRGVVRV
;
A
#
# COMPACT_ATOMS: atom_id res chain seq x y z
N MET A 1 19.47 -16.37 16.73
CA MET A 1 18.56 -16.88 17.78
C MET A 1 17.17 -16.50 17.33
N ASP A 2 16.27 -17.46 17.22
CA ASP A 2 14.86 -17.16 16.94
C ASP A 2 14.28 -16.38 18.13
N LYS A 3 13.57 -15.30 17.84
CA LYS A 3 13.00 -14.40 18.85
C LYS A 3 11.91 -15.15 19.63
N LEU A 4 11.89 -15.00 20.96
CA LEU A 4 10.93 -15.70 21.84
C LEU A 4 9.47 -15.33 21.54
N PHE A 5 9.21 -14.07 21.18
CA PHE A 5 7.89 -13.55 20.83
C PHE A 5 7.98 -12.75 19.53
N PRO A 6 7.78 -13.39 18.36
CA PRO A 6 7.72 -12.67 17.10
C PRO A 6 6.46 -11.80 17.02
N VAL A 7 6.61 -10.60 16.47
CA VAL A 7 5.54 -9.62 16.27
C VAL A 7 5.17 -9.59 14.80
N ILE A 8 3.87 -9.74 14.54
CA ILE A 8 3.27 -9.75 13.21
C ILE A 8 1.92 -9.01 13.25
N GLU A 9 1.59 -8.34 12.16
CA GLU A 9 0.28 -7.74 11.92
C GLU A 9 -0.63 -8.71 11.13
N VAL A 10 -1.95 -8.68 11.37
CA VAL A 10 -2.86 -9.75 10.90
C VAL A 10 -3.73 -9.32 9.70
N GLY A 11 -3.48 -8.15 9.09
CA GLY A 11 -4.33 -7.71 7.99
C GLY A 11 -3.92 -6.43 7.26
N SER A 12 -4.90 -5.72 6.72
CA SER A 12 -4.63 -4.56 5.89
C SER A 12 -4.14 -3.36 6.71
N LEU A 13 -3.13 -2.68 6.18
CA LEU A 13 -2.87 -1.30 6.55
C LEU A 13 -3.90 -0.37 5.89
N ASN A 14 -4.04 0.83 6.46
CA ASN A 14 -4.64 1.93 5.71
C ASN A 14 -3.90 2.11 4.38
N LYS A 15 -4.63 2.48 3.33
CA LYS A 15 -3.99 2.77 2.04
C LYS A 15 -2.96 3.88 2.23
N ALA A 16 -1.83 3.75 1.53
CA ALA A 16 -0.73 4.68 1.67
C ALA A 16 -1.24 6.14 1.58
N PRO A 17 -0.80 7.07 2.45
CA PRO A 17 -1.39 8.40 2.56
C PRO A 17 -1.38 9.23 1.27
N PHE A 18 -0.46 8.91 0.34
CA PHE A 18 -0.37 9.53 -0.98
C PHE A 18 -1.32 8.93 -2.03
N ARG A 19 -2.04 7.84 -1.73
CA ARG A 19 -3.07 7.25 -2.61
C ARG A 19 -4.39 8.04 -2.53
N VAL A 20 -4.30 9.33 -2.81
CA VAL A 20 -5.41 10.28 -2.83
C VAL A 20 -5.49 10.99 -4.17
N LYS A 21 -6.67 11.51 -4.52
CA LYS A 21 -6.89 12.18 -5.82
C LYS A 21 -6.27 13.58 -5.89
N ASP A 22 -6.15 14.24 -4.73
CA ASP A 22 -5.47 15.53 -4.63
C ASP A 22 -3.97 15.34 -4.83
N ARG A 23 -3.46 15.86 -5.96
CA ARG A 23 -2.06 15.69 -6.36
C ARG A 23 -1.08 16.42 -5.46
N GLU A 24 -1.43 17.60 -4.95
CA GLU A 24 -0.55 18.36 -4.07
C GLU A 24 -0.40 17.62 -2.74
N ARG A 25 -1.53 17.15 -2.20
CA ARG A 25 -1.52 16.31 -1.01
C ARG A 25 -0.78 15.00 -1.25
N ALA A 26 -1.01 14.32 -2.37
CA ALA A 26 -0.33 13.07 -2.70
C ALA A 26 1.20 13.25 -2.74
N VAL A 27 1.68 14.29 -3.42
CA VAL A 27 3.12 14.61 -3.49
C VAL A 27 3.68 14.93 -2.10
N HIS A 28 2.97 15.75 -1.31
CA HIS A 28 3.39 16.08 0.05
C HIS A 28 3.53 14.83 0.93
N GLU A 29 2.52 13.97 0.96
CA GLU A 29 2.52 12.74 1.74
C GLU A 29 3.60 11.75 1.28
N ALA A 30 3.82 11.63 -0.04
CA ALA A 30 4.88 10.78 -0.57
C ALA A 30 6.27 11.25 -0.10
N VAL A 31 6.55 12.55 -0.14
CA VAL A 31 7.82 13.11 0.34
C VAL A 31 7.98 12.92 1.85
N GLU A 32 6.96 13.30 2.63
CA GLU A 32 7.02 13.28 4.08
C GLU A 32 7.24 11.87 4.62
N TRP A 33 6.43 10.90 4.16
CA TRP A 33 6.57 9.51 4.57
C TRP A 33 7.80 8.85 3.96
N GLY A 34 8.19 9.22 2.74
CA GLY A 34 9.40 8.69 2.09
C GLY A 34 10.64 8.98 2.91
N ARG A 35 10.74 10.21 3.45
CA ARG A 35 11.81 10.62 4.36
C ARG A 35 11.73 9.94 5.72
N ARG A 36 10.54 9.94 6.35
CA ARG A 36 10.36 9.35 7.68
C ARG A 36 10.68 7.86 7.72
N LEU A 37 10.32 7.13 6.66
CA LEU A 37 10.52 5.68 6.56
C LEU A 37 11.85 5.30 5.89
N GLY A 38 12.62 6.28 5.41
CA GLY A 38 13.83 6.04 4.63
C GLY A 38 13.55 5.11 3.44
N VAL A 39 12.55 5.46 2.62
CA VAL A 39 12.23 4.73 1.38
C VAL A 39 13.22 5.17 0.30
N ASP A 40 13.98 4.25 -0.27
CA ASP A 40 14.95 4.60 -1.30
C ASP A 40 14.28 5.08 -2.60
N ASN A 41 14.82 6.15 -3.19
CA ASN A 41 14.40 6.69 -4.49
C ASN A 41 12.92 7.12 -4.57
N TYR A 42 12.30 7.50 -3.45
CA TYR A 42 10.90 7.95 -3.44
C TYR A 42 10.63 9.16 -4.35
N GLU A 43 11.66 9.88 -4.79
CA GLU A 43 11.57 10.94 -5.78
C GLU A 43 10.93 10.44 -7.09
N LYS A 44 11.18 9.18 -7.47
CA LYS A 44 10.53 8.55 -8.63
C LYS A 44 9.01 8.48 -8.47
N LEU A 45 8.53 8.13 -7.28
CA LEU A 45 7.10 8.18 -6.95
C LEU A 45 6.57 9.60 -7.07
N VAL A 46 7.30 10.60 -6.56
CA VAL A 46 6.89 12.02 -6.65
C VAL A 46 6.73 12.47 -8.09
N HIS A 47 7.62 12.04 -9.00
CA HIS A 47 7.47 12.28 -10.43
C HIS A 47 6.22 11.60 -11.00
N LEU A 48 6.00 10.32 -10.68
CA LEU A 48 4.84 9.57 -11.13
C LEU A 48 3.50 10.18 -10.67
N LEU A 49 3.41 10.65 -9.43
CA LEU A 49 2.20 11.25 -8.87
C LEU A 49 1.77 12.56 -9.56
N LYS A 50 2.70 13.24 -10.24
CA LYS A 50 2.39 14.44 -11.03
C LYS A 50 1.71 14.10 -12.35
N GLU A 51 2.01 12.93 -12.90
CA GLU A 51 1.58 12.51 -14.24
C GLU A 51 0.38 11.56 -14.18
N LYS A 52 0.37 10.66 -13.20
CA LYS A 52 -0.55 9.52 -13.09
C LYS A 52 -1.54 9.67 -11.94
N GLY A 53 -2.54 8.79 -11.90
CA GLY A 53 -3.53 8.72 -10.83
C GLY A 53 -3.15 7.75 -9.71
N PRO A 54 -3.80 7.83 -8.53
CA PRO A 54 -3.47 7.03 -7.34
C PRO A 54 -3.68 5.51 -7.48
N ASP A 55 -4.38 5.08 -8.53
CA ASP A 55 -4.66 3.68 -8.84
C ASP A 55 -3.76 3.12 -9.95
N ASP A 56 -2.78 3.90 -10.42
CA ASP A 56 -1.75 3.39 -11.33
C ASP A 56 -0.95 2.28 -10.66
N ARG A 57 -0.62 1.23 -11.44
CA ARG A 57 0.06 0.04 -10.93
C ARG A 57 1.40 0.37 -10.26
N GLU A 58 2.19 1.28 -10.83
CA GLU A 58 3.49 1.64 -10.25
C GLU A 58 3.32 2.42 -8.94
N ILE A 59 2.30 3.27 -8.83
CA ILE A 59 1.98 3.98 -7.58
C ILE A 59 1.53 2.98 -6.50
N ILE A 60 0.80 1.93 -6.87
CA ILE A 60 0.44 0.83 -5.95
C ILE A 60 1.70 0.05 -5.53
N ASP A 61 2.65 -0.21 -6.44
CA ASP A 61 3.93 -0.85 -6.10
C ASP A 61 4.69 -0.03 -5.05
N TRP A 62 4.71 1.31 -5.21
CA TRP A 62 5.25 2.21 -4.20
C TRP A 62 4.50 2.17 -2.88
N ALA A 63 3.16 2.07 -2.89
CA ALA A 63 2.38 1.91 -1.67
C ALA A 63 2.79 0.63 -0.91
N CYS A 64 3.04 -0.48 -1.62
CA CYS A 64 3.58 -1.70 -1.04
C CYS A 64 4.96 -1.47 -0.42
N PHE A 65 5.88 -0.80 -1.12
CA PHE A 65 7.21 -0.49 -0.59
C PHE A 65 7.15 0.37 0.68
N TYR A 66 6.30 1.40 0.71
CA TYR A 66 6.09 2.21 1.90
C TYR A 66 5.52 1.38 3.06
N GLY A 67 4.60 0.45 2.78
CA GLY A 67 4.08 -0.50 3.79
C GLY A 67 5.17 -1.40 4.37
N LEU A 68 6.05 -1.94 3.53
CA LEU A 68 7.20 -2.73 3.98
C LEU A 68 8.13 -1.90 4.87
N ARG A 69 8.54 -0.71 4.42
CA ARG A 69 9.40 0.20 5.18
C ARG A 69 8.76 0.63 6.50
N PHE A 70 7.44 0.82 6.52
CA PHE A 70 6.68 1.11 7.73
C PHE A 70 6.80 -0.02 8.75
N PHE A 71 6.54 -1.26 8.37
CA PHE A 71 6.68 -2.40 9.27
C PHE A 71 8.11 -2.64 9.74
N GLU A 72 9.10 -2.48 8.85
CA GLU A 72 10.51 -2.54 9.21
C GLU A 72 10.88 -1.47 10.25
N SER A 73 10.44 -0.23 10.04
CA SER A 73 10.68 0.87 10.98
C SER A 73 9.99 0.68 12.33
N ALA A 74 8.86 -0.04 12.36
CA ALA A 74 8.13 -0.40 13.57
C ALA A 74 8.72 -1.62 14.30
N GLY A 75 9.67 -2.35 13.69
CA GLY A 75 10.35 -3.49 14.30
C GLY A 75 9.55 -4.80 14.28
N LEU A 76 8.66 -4.98 13.30
CA LEU A 76 7.98 -6.27 13.09
C LEU A 76 8.96 -7.33 12.60
N ASP A 77 8.72 -8.58 13.02
CA ASP A 77 9.57 -9.71 12.66
C ASP A 77 9.14 -10.38 11.34
N VAL A 78 7.85 -10.26 11.01
CA VAL A 78 7.28 -10.69 9.74
C VAL A 78 6.62 -9.48 9.08
N ILE A 79 7.09 -9.15 7.89
CA ILE A 79 6.62 -8.01 7.11
C ILE A 79 5.97 -8.48 5.81
N TYR A 80 5.01 -7.72 5.34
CA TYR A 80 4.29 -7.92 4.09
C TYR A 80 3.80 -6.57 3.58
N ASP A 81 3.17 -6.53 2.41
CA ASP A 81 2.80 -5.28 1.76
C ASP A 81 1.65 -4.52 2.44
N GLY A 82 1.08 -5.02 3.55
CA GLY A 82 -0.07 -4.41 4.20
C GLY A 82 -1.35 -4.45 3.35
N GLU A 83 -1.44 -5.37 2.38
CA GLU A 83 -2.57 -5.55 1.47
C GLU A 83 -2.89 -4.28 0.64
N GLN A 84 -1.86 -3.53 0.25
CA GLN A 84 -2.02 -2.27 -0.49
C GLN A 84 -2.68 -2.48 -1.86
N ARG A 85 -2.48 -3.64 -2.48
CA ARG A 85 -3.08 -4.04 -3.77
C ARG A 85 -4.55 -4.45 -3.67
N ARG A 86 -4.96 -4.98 -2.52
CA ARG A 86 -6.28 -5.58 -2.33
C ARG A 86 -7.36 -4.49 -2.32
N ILE A 87 -8.41 -4.67 -3.09
CA ILE A 87 -9.58 -3.76 -3.07
C ILE A 87 -10.46 -4.10 -1.86
N GLU A 88 -10.90 -5.36 -1.81
CA GLU A 88 -11.72 -5.95 -0.74
C GLU A 88 -11.29 -7.43 -0.59
N MET A 89 -11.51 -8.03 0.59
CA MET A 89 -11.03 -9.36 0.96
C MET A 89 -11.53 -10.47 0.03
N TYR A 90 -12.79 -10.42 -0.39
CA TYR A 90 -13.42 -11.39 -1.28
C TYR A 90 -13.40 -10.92 -2.73
N GLU A 91 -13.67 -9.64 -2.98
CA GLU A 91 -13.72 -9.13 -4.36
C GLU A 91 -12.39 -9.35 -5.10
N HIS A 92 -11.27 -9.02 -4.45
CA HIS A 92 -9.96 -9.06 -5.10
C HIS A 92 -9.57 -10.46 -5.59
N PRO A 93 -9.60 -11.53 -4.77
CA PRO A 93 -9.28 -12.87 -5.28
C PRO A 93 -10.29 -13.38 -6.33
N LEU A 94 -11.58 -13.03 -6.21
CA LEU A 94 -12.60 -13.48 -7.16
C LEU A 94 -12.38 -12.92 -8.58
N GLN A 95 -11.70 -11.78 -8.73
CA GLN A 95 -11.32 -11.25 -10.04
C GLN A 95 -10.36 -12.16 -10.82
N TYR A 96 -9.72 -13.11 -10.15
CA TYR A 96 -8.75 -14.04 -10.74
C TYR A 96 -9.25 -15.49 -10.80
N ILE A 97 -10.54 -15.73 -10.52
CA ILE A 97 -11.13 -17.08 -10.53
C ILE A 97 -12.22 -17.14 -11.61
N GLU A 98 -12.13 -18.14 -12.48
CA GLU A 98 -13.14 -18.38 -13.52
C GLU A 98 -14.50 -18.79 -12.92
N GLY A 99 -15.58 -18.37 -13.59
CA GLY A 99 -16.96 -18.73 -13.18
C GLY A 99 -17.62 -17.79 -12.16
N PHE A 100 -16.90 -16.78 -11.67
CA PHE A 100 -17.47 -15.71 -10.86
C PHE A 100 -17.76 -14.45 -11.70
N GLU A 101 -18.87 -13.79 -11.40
CA GLU A 101 -19.25 -12.52 -12.02
C GLU A 101 -19.53 -11.48 -10.94
N PHE A 102 -18.81 -10.37 -10.97
CA PHE A 102 -19.03 -9.26 -10.04
C PHE A 102 -20.35 -8.56 -10.34
N ARG A 103 -21.24 -8.47 -9.35
CA ARG A 103 -22.58 -7.86 -9.49
C ARG A 103 -22.71 -6.47 -8.88
N GLY A 104 -21.64 -5.90 -8.33
CA GLY A 104 -21.64 -4.60 -7.66
C GLY A 104 -21.55 -4.72 -6.13
N VAL A 105 -21.58 -3.56 -5.47
CA VAL A 105 -21.42 -3.43 -4.01
C VAL A 105 -22.78 -3.10 -3.38
N VAL A 106 -23.15 -3.83 -2.33
CA VAL A 106 -24.29 -3.47 -1.47
C VAL A 106 -23.81 -2.39 -0.49
N ARG A 107 -24.36 -1.18 -0.59
CA ARG A 107 -24.12 -0.13 0.40
C ARG A 107 -25.17 -0.27 1.51
N VAL A 108 -24.72 -0.55 2.72
CA VAL A 108 -25.50 -0.47 3.96
C VAL A 108 -25.29 0.88 4.63
#